data_AF-A0A383E3J0-F1
#
_entry.id   AF-A0A383E3J0-F1
#
_cell.length_a   1.000
_cell.length_b   1.000
_cell.length_c   1.000
_cell.angle_alpha   90.00
_cell.angle_beta   90.00
_cell.angle_gamma   90.00
#
_symmetry.space_group_name_H-M   'P 1'
#
loop_
_entity.id
_entity.type
_entity.pdbx_description
1 polymer ?
#
loop_
_entity_poly.entity_id
_entity_poly.type
_entity_poly.pdbx_seq_one_letter_code
_entity_poly.pdbx_strand_id
1 'polypeptide(L)'
;MEHNVSPVKPSNSGISLCAPDFQASALVIASPHSGRCYFPEFLNMARLDVTALRRSEDCYVDELFVDAPSFGVPLICALFPRSFVDVNRSPTEIDWKIFGGTLPSYVDKQSERVRSGLGVIPRLNASGAEIYPQSIPISTARKRLLTY
;
A
#
# COMPACT_ATOMS: atom_id res chain seq x y z
N MET A 1 -28.98 15.02 -7.95
CA MET A 1 -27.93 15.35 -8.94
C MET A 1 -26.92 14.21 -8.84
N GLU A 2 -26.87 13.35 -9.84
CA GLU A 2 -25.95 12.21 -9.86
C GLU A 2 -24.55 12.74 -10.17
N HIS A 3 -23.68 12.80 -9.15
CA HIS A 3 -22.27 13.08 -9.36
C HIS A 3 -21.64 11.85 -9.99
N ASN A 4 -21.58 11.87 -11.32
CA ASN A 4 -20.97 10.83 -12.13
C ASN A 4 -19.44 10.97 -12.05
N VAL A 5 -18.87 10.62 -10.89
CA VAL A 5 -17.42 10.50 -10.74
C VAL A 5 -17.01 9.28 -11.54
N SER A 6 -16.53 9.51 -12.76
CA SER A 6 -15.96 8.46 -13.59
C SER A 6 -14.88 7.74 -12.78
N PRO A 7 -14.84 6.39 -12.76
CA PRO A 7 -13.79 5.68 -12.07
C PRO A 7 -12.46 6.14 -12.64
N VAL A 8 -11.61 6.71 -11.77
CA VAL A 8 -10.27 7.16 -12.13
C VAL A 8 -9.57 5.95 -12.75
N LYS A 9 -9.30 6.01 -14.06
CA LYS A 9 -8.44 5.02 -14.72
C LYS A 9 -7.10 5.08 -13.99
N PRO A 10 -6.56 3.95 -13.50
CA PRO A 10 -5.30 3.96 -12.78
C PRO A 10 -4.24 4.56 -13.70
N SER A 11 -3.71 5.73 -13.33
CA SER A 11 -2.49 6.24 -13.92
C SER A 11 -1.36 5.26 -13.58
N ASN A 12 -0.35 5.20 -14.45
CA ASN A 12 0.85 4.36 -14.27
C ASN A 12 1.62 4.56 -12.94
N SER A 13 1.19 5.48 -12.08
CA SER A 13 1.81 5.90 -10.83
C SER A 13 1.37 5.09 -9.60
N GLY A 14 0.39 4.18 -9.70
CA GLY A 14 -0.10 3.40 -8.55
C GLY A 14 -0.82 4.23 -7.47
N ILE A 15 -1.05 5.52 -7.73
CA ILE A 15 -1.76 6.46 -6.86
C ILE A 15 -2.87 7.16 -7.64
N SER A 16 -3.91 7.60 -6.93
CA SER A 16 -4.88 8.58 -7.41
C SER A 16 -4.66 9.89 -6.67
N LEU A 17 -4.63 11.00 -7.40
CA LEU A 17 -4.61 12.35 -6.85
C LEU A 17 -5.82 13.12 -7.38
N CYS A 18 -6.77 13.40 -6.50
CA CYS A 18 -7.92 14.25 -6.79
C CYS A 18 -7.63 15.65 -6.25
N ALA A 19 -7.24 16.56 -7.14
CA ALA A 19 -7.01 17.96 -6.80
C ALA A 19 -8.31 18.78 -6.91
N PRO A 20 -8.53 19.77 -6.03
CA PRO A 20 -9.61 20.73 -6.19
C PRO A 20 -9.30 21.72 -7.33
N ASP A 21 -10.32 22.35 -7.91
CA ASP A 21 -10.15 23.45 -8.88
C ASP A 21 -9.40 24.64 -8.26
N PHE A 22 -9.64 24.88 -6.97
CA PHE A 22 -8.94 25.86 -6.15
C PHE A 22 -8.72 25.30 -4.75
N GLN A 23 -7.45 25.20 -4.32
CA GLN A 23 -7.13 24.75 -2.97
C GLN A 23 -7.41 25.88 -1.96
N ALA A 24 -8.49 25.72 -1.20
CA ALA A 24 -8.97 26.71 -0.24
C ALA A 24 -8.48 26.48 1.20
N SER A 25 -7.74 25.38 1.44
CA SER A 25 -7.27 24.96 2.76
C SER A 25 -5.82 24.46 2.72
N ALA A 26 -5.12 24.56 3.85
CA ALA A 26 -3.80 23.95 4.05
C ALA A 26 -3.87 22.44 4.38
N LEU A 27 -5.08 21.88 4.48
CA LEU A 27 -5.30 20.45 4.71
C LEU A 27 -5.04 19.64 3.44
N VAL A 28 -4.38 18.49 3.59
CA VAL A 28 -4.29 17.43 2.57
C VAL A 28 -4.73 16.12 3.22
N ILE A 29 -5.61 15.38 2.56
CA ILE A 29 -6.09 14.09 3.03
C ILE A 29 -5.38 12.97 2.28
N ALA A 30 -4.86 11.99 3.00
CA ALA A 30 -4.20 10.81 2.44
C ALA A 30 -4.92 9.53 2.88
N SER A 31 -5.20 8.65 1.93
CA SER A 31 -5.76 7.31 2.14
C SER A 31 -4.74 6.25 1.66
N PRO A 32 -3.76 5.88 2.50
CA PRO A 32 -2.65 5.01 2.08
C PRO A 32 -3.02 3.52 1.98
N HIS A 33 -4.14 3.11 2.58
CA HIS A 33 -4.46 1.68 2.83
C HIS A 33 -5.79 1.21 2.23
N SER A 34 -6.48 2.06 1.47
CA SER A 34 -7.75 1.75 0.78
C SER A 34 -7.58 1.09 -0.60
N GLY A 35 -6.34 1.02 -1.08
CA GLY A 35 -5.97 0.44 -2.36
C GLY A 35 -6.31 -1.04 -2.45
N ARG A 36 -6.91 -1.42 -3.58
CA ARG A 36 -7.48 -2.75 -3.85
C ARG A 36 -7.13 -3.29 -5.25
N CYS A 37 -6.14 -2.69 -5.91
CA CYS A 37 -5.58 -3.18 -7.17
C CYS A 37 -4.52 -4.26 -6.88
N TYR A 38 -4.94 -5.52 -6.93
CA TYR A 38 -4.05 -6.67 -6.76
C TYR A 38 -3.41 -7.06 -8.10
N PHE A 39 -2.10 -6.83 -8.23
CA PHE A 39 -1.35 -7.18 -9.44
C PHE A 39 -1.20 -8.71 -9.59
N PRO A 40 -1.35 -9.29 -10.79
CA PRO A 40 -1.17 -10.72 -11.02
C PRO A 40 0.18 -11.25 -10.54
N GLU A 41 1.26 -10.49 -10.71
CA GLU A 41 2.60 -10.88 -10.25
C GLU A 41 2.67 -10.97 -8.73
N PHE A 42 1.94 -10.11 -8.01
CA PHE A 42 1.84 -10.20 -6.56
C PHE A 42 1.04 -11.42 -6.13
N LEU A 43 -0.12 -11.66 -6.76
CA LEU A 43 -0.98 -12.79 -6.44
C LEU A 43 -0.27 -14.13 -6.70
N ASN A 44 0.52 -14.23 -7.76
CA ASN A 44 1.31 -15.43 -8.06
C ASN A 44 2.41 -15.73 -7.03
N MET A 45 2.87 -14.73 -6.27
CA MET A 45 3.82 -14.92 -5.16
C MET A 45 3.12 -15.20 -3.82
N ALA A 46 1.86 -14.82 -3.68
CA ALA A 46 1.11 -14.96 -2.44
C ALA A 46 0.55 -16.39 -2.31
N ARG A 47 0.55 -16.93 -1.09
CA ARG A 47 -0.19 -18.16 -0.75
C ARG A 47 -1.64 -17.89 -0.36
N LEU A 48 -1.95 -16.64 -0.03
CA LEU A 48 -3.27 -16.20 0.40
C LEU A 48 -4.11 -15.83 -0.82
N ASP A 49 -5.40 -16.18 -0.78
CA ASP A 49 -6.35 -15.66 -1.75
C ASP A 49 -6.59 -14.16 -1.56
N VAL A 50 -7.23 -13.53 -2.55
CA VAL A 50 -7.55 -12.10 -2.50
C VAL A 50 -8.36 -11.79 -1.24
N THR A 51 -9.38 -12.59 -0.92
CA THR A 51 -10.23 -12.40 0.26
C THR A 51 -9.44 -12.29 1.56
N ALA A 52 -8.44 -13.16 1.77
CA ALA A 52 -7.58 -13.12 2.94
C ALA A 52 -6.59 -11.94 2.92
N LEU A 53 -6.12 -11.52 1.75
CA LEU A 53 -5.29 -10.31 1.61
C LEU A 53 -6.06 -9.04 1.94
N ARG A 54 -7.33 -8.94 1.48
CA ARG A 54 -8.23 -7.81 1.71
C ARG A 54 -8.51 -7.53 3.18
N ARG A 55 -8.29 -8.50 4.07
CA ARG A 55 -8.39 -8.29 5.53
C ARG A 55 -7.39 -7.26 6.07
N SER A 56 -6.37 -6.91 5.30
CA SER A 56 -5.40 -5.87 5.65
C SER A 56 -5.80 -4.49 5.11
N GLU A 57 -6.83 -4.38 4.28
CA GLU A 57 -7.27 -3.09 3.73
C GLU A 57 -7.95 -2.24 4.80
N ASP A 58 -7.73 -0.93 4.72
CA ASP A 58 -8.62 0.06 5.32
C ASP A 58 -9.74 0.31 4.29
N CYS A 59 -10.63 -0.67 4.16
CA CYS A 59 -11.63 -0.75 3.09
C CYS A 59 -12.45 0.55 2.98
N TYR A 60 -12.53 1.09 1.77
CA TYR A 60 -13.41 2.20 1.38
C TYR A 60 -13.15 3.53 2.10
N VAL A 61 -12.01 3.68 2.78
CA VAL A 61 -11.64 4.96 3.42
C VAL A 61 -11.44 6.07 2.38
N ASP A 62 -10.97 5.74 1.19
CA ASP A 62 -10.97 6.65 0.03
C ASP A 62 -12.36 7.21 -0.29
N GLU A 63 -13.38 6.36 -0.26
CA GLU A 63 -14.77 6.74 -0.57
C GLU A 63 -15.37 7.66 0.50
N LEU A 64 -14.98 7.49 1.78
CA LEU A 64 -15.40 8.38 2.86
C LEU A 64 -14.95 9.84 2.65
N PHE A 65 -13.87 10.05 1.88
CA PHE A 65 -13.28 11.37 1.64
C PHE A 65 -13.42 11.83 0.18
N VAL A 66 -14.21 11.14 -0.65
CA VAL A 66 -14.32 11.43 -2.09
C VAL A 66 -14.72 12.87 -2.41
N ASP A 67 -15.50 13.51 -1.52
CA ASP A 67 -15.98 14.88 -1.69
C ASP A 67 -14.98 15.95 -1.22
N ALA A 68 -13.85 15.57 -0.61
CA ALA A 68 -12.85 16.51 -0.11
C ALA A 68 -12.39 17.57 -1.15
N PRO A 69 -12.16 17.22 -2.43
CA PRO A 69 -11.82 18.21 -3.46
C PRO A 69 -12.91 19.26 -3.68
N SER A 70 -14.19 18.92 -3.51
CA SER A 70 -15.29 19.90 -3.62
C SER A 70 -15.27 20.94 -2.50
N PHE A 71 -14.56 20.68 -1.40
CA PHE A 71 -14.31 21.62 -0.30
C PHE A 71 -12.94 22.31 -0.40
N GLY A 72 -12.23 22.18 -1.53
CA GLY A 72 -10.92 22.79 -1.71
C GLY A 72 -9.78 22.04 -1.01
N VAL A 73 -9.98 20.75 -0.68
CA VAL A 73 -9.00 19.90 0.03
C VAL A 73 -8.51 18.78 -0.90
N PRO A 74 -7.20 18.70 -1.23
CA PRO A 74 -6.66 17.59 -2.02
C PRO A 74 -6.82 16.23 -1.34
N LEU A 75 -7.14 15.21 -2.12
CA LEU A 75 -7.18 13.81 -1.71
C LEU A 75 -6.15 12.99 -2.49
N ILE A 76 -5.26 12.30 -1.78
CA ILE A 76 -4.32 11.33 -2.36
C ILE A 76 -4.63 9.92 -1.85
N CYS A 77 -4.69 8.94 -2.75
CA CYS A 77 -4.97 7.54 -2.41
C CYS A 77 -3.93 6.62 -3.04
N ALA A 78 -3.45 5.63 -2.29
CA ALA A 78 -2.74 4.50 -2.87
C ALA A 78 -3.75 3.56 -3.55
N LEU A 79 -3.45 3.07 -4.75
CA LEU A 79 -4.33 2.16 -5.48
C LEU A 79 -3.99 0.68 -5.23
N PHE A 80 -2.74 0.39 -4.88
CA PHE A 80 -2.29 -0.94 -4.51
C PHE A 80 -2.53 -1.23 -3.02
N PRO A 81 -2.66 -2.50 -2.62
CA PRO A 81 -2.93 -2.86 -1.24
C PRO A 81 -1.68 -2.70 -0.38
N ARG A 82 -1.84 -2.35 0.90
CA ARG A 82 -0.72 -2.26 1.85
C ARG A 82 0.04 -3.58 2.04
N SER A 83 -0.62 -4.71 1.77
CA SER A 83 0.01 -6.05 1.79
C SER A 83 1.04 -6.24 0.67
N PHE A 84 0.99 -5.41 -0.37
CA PHE A 84 1.99 -5.35 -1.44
C PHE A 84 3.16 -4.45 -1.02
N VAL A 85 2.89 -3.21 -0.65
CA VAL A 85 3.85 -2.29 -0.01
C VAL A 85 3.07 -1.31 0.86
N ASP A 86 3.53 -1.11 2.09
CA ASP A 86 2.87 -0.21 3.05
C ASP A 86 3.52 1.17 2.99
N VAL A 87 2.91 2.10 2.26
CA VAL A 87 3.40 3.49 2.12
C VAL A 87 3.26 4.33 3.39
N ASN A 88 2.67 3.79 4.46
CA ASN A 88 2.63 4.41 5.78
C ASN A 88 3.71 3.82 6.71
N ARG A 89 4.79 3.28 6.13
CA ARG A 89 5.97 2.74 6.82
C ARG A 89 7.26 3.33 6.28
N SER A 90 8.30 3.30 7.09
CA SER A 90 9.62 3.70 6.63
C SER A 90 10.15 2.69 5.61
N PRO A 91 10.81 3.13 4.52
CA PRO A 91 11.44 2.22 3.56
C PRO A 91 12.54 1.35 4.18
N THR A 92 13.02 1.66 5.38
CA THR A 92 14.02 0.87 6.12
C THR A 92 13.42 -0.25 6.98
N GLU A 93 12.10 -0.26 7.22
CA GLU A 93 11.40 -1.26 8.03
C GLU A 93 11.12 -2.55 7.25
N ILE A 94 12.19 -3.21 6.80
CA ILE A 94 12.12 -4.41 5.97
C ILE A 94 12.28 -5.66 6.85
N ASP A 95 11.30 -6.56 6.85
CA ASP A 95 11.44 -7.88 7.46
C ASP A 95 12.30 -8.78 6.58
N TRP A 96 13.58 -8.92 6.96
CA TRP A 96 14.51 -9.76 6.21
C TRP A 96 14.06 -11.22 6.08
N LYS A 97 13.24 -11.74 6.99
CA LYS A 97 12.82 -13.16 6.96
C LYS A 97 12.06 -13.52 5.67
N ILE A 98 11.53 -12.55 4.94
CA ILE A 98 10.88 -12.80 3.64
C ILE A 98 11.84 -12.80 2.46
N PHE A 99 13.10 -12.38 2.62
CA PHE A 99 14.05 -12.28 1.51
C PHE A 99 15.15 -13.33 1.62
N GLY A 100 15.56 -13.89 0.49
CA GLY A 100 16.76 -14.72 0.39
C GLY A 100 18.01 -13.86 0.14
N GLY A 101 19.17 -14.27 0.66
CA GLY A 101 20.48 -13.69 0.34
C GLY A 101 21.24 -13.06 1.52
N THR A 102 22.08 -12.07 1.24
CA THR A 102 22.82 -11.28 2.24
C THR A 102 22.27 -9.85 2.33
N LEU A 103 22.22 -9.31 3.54
CA LEU A 103 21.65 -8.00 3.85
C LEU A 103 22.59 -6.84 3.53
N PRO A 104 22.07 -5.74 2.94
CA PRO A 104 22.73 -4.44 3.01
C PRO A 104 22.80 -3.93 4.47
N SER A 105 23.83 -3.16 4.80
CA SER A 105 24.10 -2.67 6.17
C SER A 105 23.08 -1.66 6.71
N TYR A 106 22.26 -1.06 5.86
CA TYR A 106 21.35 0.04 6.21
C TYR A 106 19.93 -0.39 6.62
N VAL A 107 19.63 -1.69 6.68
CA VAL A 107 18.29 -2.19 7.03
C VAL A 107 18.08 -2.20 8.54
N ASP A 108 17.00 -1.58 9.02
CA ASP A 108 16.62 -1.59 10.43
C ASP A 108 15.87 -2.89 10.75
N LYS A 109 16.55 -3.78 11.49
CA LYS A 109 16.06 -5.11 11.86
C LYS A 109 15.29 -5.12 13.18
N GLN A 110 15.18 -3.99 13.88
CA GLN A 110 14.82 -3.97 15.30
C GLN A 110 13.44 -3.38 15.61
N SER A 111 12.73 -2.80 14.63
CA SER A 111 11.39 -2.28 14.88
C SER A 111 10.41 -3.39 15.31
N GLU A 112 9.56 -3.10 16.29
CA GLU A 112 8.53 -4.03 16.80
C GLU A 112 7.58 -4.49 15.67
N ARG A 113 7.37 -3.62 14.68
CA ARG A 113 6.57 -3.88 13.49
C ARG A 113 7.23 -4.88 12.54
N VAL A 114 8.54 -4.76 12.32
CA VAL A 114 9.31 -5.77 11.58
C VAL A 114 9.24 -7.13 12.28
N ARG A 115 9.39 -7.16 13.62
CA ARG A 115 9.28 -8.40 14.40
C ARG A 115 7.89 -9.05 14.32
N SER A 116 6.83 -8.25 14.23
CA SER A 116 5.46 -8.71 14.02
C SER A 116 5.11 -8.99 12.55
N GLY A 117 6.06 -8.86 11.61
CA GLY A 117 5.86 -9.18 10.19
C GLY A 117 5.02 -8.15 9.43
N LEU A 118 4.89 -6.94 9.95
CA LEU A 118 4.08 -5.84 9.39
C LEU A 118 4.95 -4.63 8.97
N GLY A 119 6.15 -4.93 8.45
CA GLY A 119 7.06 -3.92 7.89
C GLY A 119 6.57 -3.36 6.54
N VAL A 120 7.42 -2.56 5.88
CA VAL A 120 7.10 -1.89 4.61
C VAL A 120 6.75 -2.87 3.47
N ILE A 121 7.35 -4.06 3.48
CA ILE A 121 6.86 -5.21 2.72
C ILE A 121 6.35 -6.23 3.74
N PRO A 122 5.04 -6.35 3.96
CA PRO A 122 4.50 -7.22 5.00
C PRO A 122 4.78 -8.69 4.73
N ARG A 123 5.21 -9.42 5.77
CA ARG A 123 5.30 -10.89 5.77
C ARG A 123 3.95 -11.51 6.13
N LEU A 124 3.22 -10.88 7.04
CA LEU A 124 1.93 -11.34 7.55
C LEU A 124 0.80 -10.41 7.08
N ASN A 125 -0.39 -10.96 6.89
CA ASN A 125 -1.61 -10.17 6.77
C ASN A 125 -2.11 -9.72 8.17
N ALA A 126 -3.17 -8.91 8.21
CA ALA A 126 -3.75 -8.44 9.47
C ALA A 126 -4.25 -9.56 10.42
N SER A 127 -4.53 -10.76 9.91
CA SER A 127 -4.90 -11.92 10.73
C SER A 127 -3.68 -12.73 11.23
N GLY A 128 -2.45 -12.33 10.91
CA GLY A 128 -1.23 -13.04 11.27
C GLY A 128 -0.85 -14.20 10.35
N ALA A 129 -1.58 -14.41 9.25
CA ALA A 129 -1.24 -15.44 8.26
C ALA A 129 -0.12 -14.95 7.34
N GLU A 130 0.88 -15.79 7.07
CA GLU A 130 1.96 -15.40 6.14
C GLU A 130 1.41 -15.22 4.71
N ILE A 131 1.89 -14.16 4.07
CA ILE A 131 1.53 -13.79 2.69
C ILE A 131 2.30 -14.67 1.70
N TYR A 132 3.60 -14.90 1.95
CA TYR A 132 4.46 -15.65 1.03
C TYR A 132 4.70 -17.07 1.56
N PRO A 133 4.66 -18.10 0.70
CA PRO A 133 5.00 -19.47 1.08
C PRO A 133 6.51 -19.71 1.17
N GLN A 134 7.30 -18.86 0.53
CA GLN A 134 8.76 -18.95 0.43
C GLN A 134 9.37 -17.54 0.41
N SER A 135 10.69 -17.45 0.57
CA SER A 135 11.39 -16.18 0.43
C SER A 135 11.26 -15.63 -1.00
N ILE A 136 11.08 -14.32 -1.12
CA ILE A 136 11.04 -13.58 -2.39
C ILE A 136 12.40 -12.92 -2.67
N PRO A 137 12.72 -12.61 -3.94
CA PRO A 137 13.94 -11.87 -4.29
C PRO A 137 13.96 -10.47 -3.67
N ILE A 138 15.13 -10.01 -3.19
CA ILE A 138 15.29 -8.64 -2.69
C ILE A 138 15.02 -7.57 -3.76
N SER A 139 15.21 -7.92 -5.04
CA SER A 139 14.84 -7.07 -6.18
C SER A 139 13.35 -6.74 -6.21
N THR A 140 12.48 -7.60 -5.68
CA THR A 140 11.04 -7.33 -5.53
C THR A 140 10.79 -6.17 -4.59
N ALA A 141 11.44 -6.15 -3.42
CA ALA A 141 11.32 -5.02 -2.49
C ALA A 141 11.82 -3.73 -3.12
N ARG A 142 13.00 -3.76 -3.75
CA ARG A 142 13.56 -2.60 -4.43
C ARG A 142 12.63 -2.07 -5.51
N LYS A 143 12.07 -2.95 -6.34
CA LYS A 143 11.12 -2.56 -7.38
C LYS A 143 9.91 -1.86 -6.77
N ARG A 144 9.34 -2.44 -5.70
CA ARG A 144 8.18 -1.87 -5.01
C ARG A 144 8.50 -0.48 -4.46
N LEU A 145 9.53 -0.37 -3.62
CA LEU A 145 9.92 0.87 -2.95
C LEU A 145 10.32 2.03 -3.87
N LEU A 146 10.80 1.74 -5.08
CA LEU A 146 11.18 2.77 -6.05
C LEU A 146 10.05 3.15 -7.02
N THR A 147 8.99 2.34 -7.09
CA THR A 147 7.89 2.52 -8.06
C THR A 147 6.62 3.02 -7.39
N TYR A 148 6.40 2.65 -6.13
CA TYR A 148 5.17 2.84 -5.37
C TYR A 148 5.50 3.45 -4.00
#